data_AF-A0A6G2DNN3-F1
#
_entry.id   AF-A0A6G2DNN3-F1
#
_cell.length_a   1.000
_cell.length_b   1.000
_cell.length_c   1.000
_cell.angle_alpha   90.00
_cell.angle_beta   90.00
_cell.angle_gamma   90.00
#
_symmetry.space_group_name_H-M   'P 1'
#
loop_
_entity.id
_entity.type
_entity.pdbx_description
1 polymer ?
#
loop_
_entity_poly.entity_id
_entity_poly.type
_entity_poly.pdbx_seq_one_letter_code
_entity_poly.pdbx_strand_id
1 'polypeptide(L)'
;VLYQRTFYNEDGTPVYDILMNQGKEEVYHFKDKIFYGKQAFVRAFMKSLNLNKSDLVILDRETGIGQVVFEEAQTAHLAVVVHAEHYSENATNEDYILWNNYYDYQFTNADKVDFFIVSTDRQNEVLQEQFAKYT
;
A
#
# COMPACT_ATOMS: atom_id res chain seq x y z
N VAL A 1 -1.84 -29.76 0.08
CA VAL A 1 -1.06 -28.61 -0.45
C VAL A 1 -1.83 -28.05 -1.61
N LEU A 2 -2.12 -26.74 -1.62
CA LEU A 2 -2.76 -26.07 -2.75
C LEU A 2 -1.68 -25.76 -3.78
N TYR A 3 -1.87 -26.19 -5.03
CA TYR A 3 -0.92 -25.95 -6.13
C TYR A 3 -1.41 -24.89 -7.12
N GLN A 4 -2.72 -24.76 -7.28
CA GLN A 4 -3.34 -23.83 -8.22
C GLN A 4 -4.70 -23.36 -7.70
N ARG A 5 -5.05 -22.12 -7.99
CA ARG A 5 -6.40 -21.56 -7.81
C ARG A 5 -6.84 -20.87 -9.09
N THR A 6 -8.02 -21.18 -9.60
CA THR A 6 -8.59 -20.56 -10.81
C THR A 6 -9.74 -19.64 -10.44
N PHE A 7 -9.78 -18.45 -11.06
CA PHE A 7 -10.90 -17.51 -10.99
C PHE A 7 -11.69 -17.55 -12.29
N TYR A 8 -13.02 -17.51 -12.21
CA TYR A 8 -13.93 -17.68 -13.34
C TYR A 8 -14.83 -16.46 -13.53
N ASN A 9 -15.25 -16.22 -14.77
CA ASN A 9 -16.32 -15.30 -15.12
C ASN A 9 -17.69 -15.87 -14.70
N GLU A 10 -18.74 -15.04 -14.76
CA GLU A 10 -20.12 -15.47 -14.47
C GLU A 10 -20.62 -16.60 -15.40
N ASP A 11 -20.11 -16.67 -16.63
CA ASP A 11 -20.42 -17.72 -17.60
C ASP A 11 -19.63 -19.03 -17.39
N GLY A 12 -18.78 -19.08 -16.35
CA GLY A 12 -17.95 -20.23 -16.01
C GLY A 12 -16.66 -20.36 -16.84
N THR A 13 -16.35 -19.40 -17.71
CA THR A 13 -15.05 -19.38 -18.42
C THR A 13 -13.92 -18.93 -17.48
N PRO A 14 -12.72 -19.52 -17.57
CA PRO A 14 -11.60 -19.14 -16.69
C PRO A 14 -11.07 -17.75 -17.07
N VAL A 15 -10.79 -16.93 -16.06
CA VAL A 15 -10.19 -15.59 -16.20
C VAL A 15 -8.66 -15.69 -16.06
N TYR A 16 -8.21 -16.20 -14.92
CA TYR A 16 -6.80 -16.40 -14.63
C TYR A 16 -6.58 -17.47 -13.58
N ASP A 17 -5.36 -18.01 -13.57
CA ASP A 17 -4.85 -18.94 -12.58
C ASP A 17 -3.85 -18.26 -11.65
N ILE A 18 -3.83 -18.69 -10.39
CA ILE A 18 -2.75 -18.42 -9.44
C ILE A 18 -2.00 -19.73 -9.21
N LEU A 19 -0.71 -19.76 -9.56
CA LEU A 19 0.18 -20.89 -9.27
C LEU A 19 0.83 -20.68 -7.91
N MET A 20 0.77 -21.73 -7.09
CA MET A 20 1.23 -21.72 -5.71
C MET A 20 2.51 -22.53 -5.57
N ASN A 21 3.47 -22.01 -4.80
CA ASN A 21 4.67 -22.75 -4.39
C ASN A 21 4.86 -22.64 -2.89
N GLN A 22 5.01 -23.77 -2.19
CA GLN A 22 5.16 -23.82 -0.73
C GLN A 22 4.13 -22.95 0.04
N GLY A 23 2.87 -22.91 -0.46
CA GLY A 23 1.78 -22.14 0.14
C GLY A 23 1.78 -20.64 -0.17
N LYS A 24 2.67 -20.15 -1.04
CA LYS A 24 2.72 -18.75 -1.48
C LYS A 24 2.26 -18.61 -2.92
N GLU A 25 1.56 -17.51 -3.21
CA GLU A 25 1.16 -17.13 -4.57
C GLU A 25 2.41 -16.64 -5.33
N GLU A 26 2.83 -17.36 -6.38
CA GLU A 26 4.04 -17.02 -7.14
C GLU A 26 3.74 -16.46 -8.52
N VAL A 27 2.73 -16.98 -9.21
CA VAL A 27 2.43 -16.57 -10.60
C VAL A 27 0.94 -16.36 -10.77
N TYR A 28 0.58 -15.23 -11.38
CA TYR A 28 -0.79 -14.94 -11.83
C TYR A 28 -0.79 -15.01 -13.35
N HIS A 29 -1.52 -15.95 -13.92
CA HIS A 29 -1.50 -16.28 -15.33
C HIS A 29 -2.87 -16.04 -15.97
N PHE A 30 -2.94 -14.99 -16.78
CA PHE A 30 -4.07 -14.65 -17.64
C PHE A 30 -3.79 -15.20 -19.05
N LYS A 31 -4.83 -15.23 -19.90
CA LYS A 31 -4.69 -15.68 -21.30
C LYS A 31 -3.63 -14.91 -22.09
N ASP A 32 -3.47 -13.62 -21.81
CA ASP A 32 -2.60 -12.68 -22.54
C ASP A 32 -1.48 -12.06 -21.68
N LYS A 33 -1.48 -12.32 -20.37
CA LYS A 33 -0.55 -11.69 -19.41
C LYS A 33 -0.07 -12.69 -18.36
N ILE A 34 1.17 -12.53 -17.92
CA ILE A 34 1.74 -13.27 -16.80
C ILE A 34 2.37 -12.29 -15.82
N PHE A 35 2.08 -12.45 -14.53
CA PHE A 35 2.63 -11.63 -13.46
C PHE A 35 3.35 -12.51 -12.45
N TYR A 36 4.63 -12.22 -12.21
CA TYR A 36 5.43 -12.91 -11.20
C TYR A 36 5.35 -12.14 -9.88
N GLY A 37 4.69 -12.76 -8.91
CA GLY A 37 4.47 -12.21 -7.58
C GLY A 37 3.34 -11.19 -7.49
N LYS A 38 2.84 -11.03 -6.25
CA LYS A 38 1.69 -10.18 -5.94
C LYS A 38 1.89 -8.72 -6.34
N GLN A 39 3.10 -8.18 -6.23
CA GLN A 39 3.43 -6.80 -6.57
C GLN A 39 3.15 -6.50 -8.05
N ALA A 40 3.60 -7.36 -8.97
CA ALA A 40 3.38 -7.18 -10.40
C ALA A 40 1.88 -7.26 -10.76
N PHE A 41 1.15 -8.15 -10.08
CA PHE A 41 -0.29 -8.28 -10.25
C PHE A 41 -1.05 -7.04 -9.75
N VAL A 42 -0.73 -6.53 -8.55
CA VAL A 42 -1.32 -5.30 -8.00
C VAL A 42 -0.99 -4.08 -8.86
N ARG A 43 0.22 -4.01 -9.43
CA ARG A 43 0.58 -2.95 -10.40
C ARG A 43 -0.37 -2.94 -11.60
N ALA A 44 -0.59 -4.12 -12.19
CA ALA A 44 -1.48 -4.25 -13.33
C ALA A 44 -2.93 -3.88 -12.99
N PHE A 45 -3.38 -4.26 -11.79
CA PHE A 45 -4.69 -3.85 -11.26
C PHE A 45 -4.79 -2.33 -11.15
N MET A 46 -3.84 -1.65 -10.49
CA MET A 46 -3.84 -0.19 -10.35
C MET A 46 -3.88 0.52 -11.71
N LYS A 47 -3.09 0.06 -12.69
CA LYS A 47 -3.12 0.61 -14.05
C LYS A 47 -4.45 0.40 -14.75
N SER A 48 -5.13 -0.73 -14.50
CA SER A 48 -6.42 -1.02 -15.12
C SER A 48 -7.56 -0.09 -14.65
N LEU A 49 -7.38 0.57 -13.50
CA LEU A 49 -8.34 1.55 -12.98
C LEU A 49 -8.32 2.87 -13.77
N ASN A 50 -7.29 3.12 -14.58
CA ASN A 50 -7.11 4.35 -15.36
C ASN A 50 -7.25 5.63 -14.51
N LEU A 51 -6.64 5.61 -13.32
CA LEU A 51 -6.67 6.71 -12.37
C LEU A 51 -6.08 7.99 -12.97
N ASN A 52 -6.63 9.13 -12.56
CA ASN A 52 -6.17 10.45 -12.97
C ASN A 52 -6.28 11.46 -11.81
N LYS A 53 -5.89 12.72 -12.04
CA LYS A 53 -5.87 13.77 -11.00
C LYS A 53 -7.24 14.20 -10.48
N SER A 54 -8.34 13.72 -11.03
CA SER A 54 -9.67 13.84 -10.41
C SER A 54 -9.92 12.84 -9.28
N ASP A 55 -9.08 11.82 -9.17
CA ASP A 55 -9.32 10.66 -8.30
C ASP A 55 -8.48 10.74 -7.02
N LEU A 56 -8.98 10.09 -5.96
CA LEU A 56 -8.31 9.97 -4.68
C LEU A 56 -8.14 8.49 -4.32
N VAL A 57 -6.90 8.09 -4.08
CA VAL A 57 -6.52 6.78 -3.53
C VAL A 57 -6.30 6.94 -2.04
N ILE A 58 -7.02 6.16 -1.23
CA ILE A 58 -6.86 6.15 0.23
C ILE A 58 -6.22 4.82 0.64
N LEU A 59 -5.05 4.87 1.25
CA LEU A 59 -4.31 3.71 1.73
C LEU A 59 -4.46 3.56 3.25
N ASP A 60 -5.10 2.48 3.66
CA ASP A 60 -5.32 2.13 5.08
C ASP A 60 -4.19 1.29 5.69
N ARG A 61 -3.63 0.37 4.88
CA ARG A 61 -2.56 -0.57 5.25
C ARG A 61 -1.64 -0.82 4.08
N GLU A 62 -0.32 -0.74 4.29
CA GLU A 62 0.68 -0.87 3.24
C GLU A 62 1.28 -2.28 3.13
N THR A 63 1.06 -3.18 4.10
CA THR A 63 1.77 -4.46 4.19
C THR A 63 1.66 -5.28 2.89
N GLY A 64 2.78 -5.43 2.19
CA GLY A 64 2.86 -6.21 0.95
C GLY A 64 2.28 -5.54 -0.30
N ILE A 65 1.90 -4.26 -0.25
CA ILE A 65 1.44 -3.46 -1.41
C ILE A 65 1.91 -1.99 -1.40
N GLY A 66 2.52 -1.52 -0.32
CA GLY A 66 2.83 -0.10 -0.10
C GLY A 66 3.60 0.53 -1.25
N GLN A 67 4.72 -0.08 -1.62
CA GLN A 67 5.56 0.46 -2.70
C GLN A 67 4.83 0.58 -4.04
N VAL A 68 4.13 -0.48 -4.48
CA VAL A 68 3.44 -0.44 -5.78
C VAL A 68 2.27 0.55 -5.77
N VAL A 69 1.56 0.68 -4.65
CA VAL A 69 0.49 1.68 -4.51
C VAL A 69 1.08 3.09 -4.58
N PHE A 70 2.16 3.36 -3.86
CA PHE A 70 2.82 4.68 -3.88
C PHE A 70 3.26 5.08 -5.29
N GLU A 71 3.87 4.16 -6.03
CA GLU A 71 4.33 4.41 -7.41
C GLU A 71 3.17 4.66 -8.38
N GLU A 72 2.13 3.83 -8.38
CA GLU A 72 1.05 3.92 -9.38
C GLU A 72 0.01 5.01 -9.03
N ALA A 73 -0.19 5.29 -7.72
CA ALA A 73 -1.10 6.33 -7.27
C ALA A 73 -0.62 7.76 -7.58
N GLN A 74 0.65 7.95 -7.99
CA GLN A 74 1.15 9.28 -8.41
C GLN A 74 0.39 9.89 -9.59
N THR A 75 -0.34 9.06 -10.35
CA THR A 75 -1.25 9.51 -11.43
C THR A 75 -2.50 10.22 -10.90
N ALA A 76 -2.86 9.97 -9.64
CA ALA A 76 -4.00 10.52 -8.90
C ALA A 76 -3.52 11.28 -7.64
N HIS A 77 -4.43 11.57 -6.72
CA HIS A 77 -4.08 12.00 -5.36
C HIS A 77 -3.96 10.78 -4.44
N LEU A 78 -3.01 10.78 -3.51
CA LEU A 78 -2.76 9.73 -2.53
C LEU A 78 -2.93 10.28 -1.11
N ALA A 79 -3.82 9.65 -0.34
CA ALA A 79 -3.95 9.86 1.10
C ALA A 79 -3.64 8.59 1.88
N VAL A 80 -3.03 8.74 3.06
CA VAL A 80 -2.72 7.62 3.97
C VAL A 80 -3.48 7.80 5.27
N VAL A 81 -4.17 6.75 5.72
CA VAL A 81 -4.85 6.72 7.01
C VAL A 81 -3.91 6.17 8.07
N VAL A 82 -3.82 6.86 9.19
CA VAL A 82 -3.02 6.49 10.35
C VAL A 82 -3.97 6.10 11.48
N HIS A 83 -4.08 4.80 11.71
CA HIS A 83 -4.77 4.22 12.86
C HIS A 83 -3.83 4.02 14.04
N ALA A 84 -4.40 4.06 15.25
CA ALA A 84 -3.66 3.82 16.50
C ALA A 84 -2.42 4.73 16.62
N GLU A 85 -1.43 4.30 17.41
CA GLU A 85 -0.23 5.07 17.68
C GLU A 85 0.78 4.97 16.53
N HIS A 86 1.39 6.09 16.14
CA HIS A 86 2.20 6.20 14.93
C HIS A 86 3.71 6.17 15.16
N TYR A 87 4.15 6.22 16.42
CA TYR A 87 5.56 6.16 16.81
C TYR A 87 5.74 5.51 18.18
N SER A 88 6.98 5.16 18.53
CA SER A 88 7.34 4.68 19.88
C SER A 88 8.04 5.77 20.68
N GLU A 89 7.34 6.38 21.64
CA GLU A 89 7.90 7.43 22.51
C GLU A 89 9.17 6.96 23.24
N ASN A 90 9.15 5.76 23.81
CA ASN A 90 10.28 5.19 24.56
C ASN A 90 11.54 4.95 23.71
N ALA A 91 11.39 4.90 22.39
CA ALA A 91 12.48 4.71 21.43
C ALA A 91 12.77 5.97 20.60
N THR A 92 12.21 7.11 21.01
CA THR A 92 12.38 8.42 20.37
C THR A 92 13.16 9.33 21.31
N ASN A 93 14.07 10.15 20.76
CA ASN A 93 14.86 11.11 21.51
C ASN A 93 14.94 12.44 20.77
N GLU A 94 15.87 13.32 21.13
CA GLU A 94 15.96 14.63 20.50
C GLU A 94 16.37 14.60 19.03
N ASP A 95 17.10 13.57 18.60
CA ASP A 95 17.72 13.48 17.26
C ASP A 95 17.00 12.48 16.35
N TYR A 96 16.36 11.45 16.91
CA TYR A 96 15.78 10.33 16.17
C TYR A 96 14.39 9.97 16.67
N ILE A 97 13.53 9.57 15.73
CA ILE A 97 12.21 9.01 15.98
C ILE A 97 12.13 7.58 15.45
N LEU A 98 11.46 6.71 16.22
CA LEU A 98 11.09 5.38 15.75
C LEU A 98 9.61 5.39 15.37
N TRP A 99 9.34 5.43 14.08
CA TRP A 99 7.99 5.26 13.55
C TRP A 99 7.49 3.84 13.80
N ASN A 100 6.18 3.70 13.94
CA ASN A 100 5.54 2.40 13.95
C ASN A 100 5.84 1.69 12.61
N ASN A 101 6.15 0.39 12.67
CA ASN A 101 6.53 -0.40 11.50
C ASN A 101 5.42 -0.50 10.43
N TYR A 102 4.18 -0.15 10.76
CA TYR A 102 3.07 -0.03 9.80
C TYR A 102 2.97 1.35 9.14
N TYR A 103 3.75 2.35 9.54
CA TYR A 103 3.71 3.69 8.94
C TYR A 103 5.07 4.22 8.52
N ASP A 104 6.15 3.56 8.93
CA ASP A 104 7.53 3.96 8.65
C ASP A 104 7.79 4.19 7.15
N TYR A 105 7.31 3.29 6.28
CA TYR A 105 7.44 3.45 4.83
C TYR A 105 6.69 4.70 4.32
N GLN A 106 5.46 4.91 4.80
CA GLN A 106 4.61 6.02 4.38
C GLN A 106 5.15 7.36 4.85
N PHE A 107 5.66 7.44 6.09
CA PHE A 107 6.23 8.66 6.65
C PHE A 107 7.60 8.98 6.05
N THR A 108 8.44 7.97 5.82
CA THR A 108 9.73 8.14 5.12
C THR A 108 9.53 8.62 3.67
N ASN A 109 8.38 8.31 3.07
CA ASN A 109 8.01 8.72 1.71
C ASN A 109 6.84 9.72 1.71
N ALA A 110 6.71 10.54 2.77
CA ALA A 110 5.62 11.49 2.92
C ALA A 110 5.59 12.54 1.78
N ASP A 111 6.72 12.78 1.11
CA ASP A 111 6.84 13.62 -0.08
C ASP A 111 5.96 13.17 -1.26
N LYS A 112 5.49 11.92 -1.24
CA LYS A 112 4.66 11.30 -2.29
C LYS A 112 3.16 11.22 -1.90
N VAL A 113 2.80 11.69 -0.71
CA VAL A 113 1.46 11.62 -0.15
C VAL A 113 0.88 13.04 -0.09
N ASP A 114 -0.32 13.26 -0.63
CA ASP A 114 -0.95 14.58 -0.64
C ASP A 114 -1.41 15.00 0.76
N PHE A 115 -1.96 14.08 1.55
CA PHE A 115 -2.33 14.34 2.95
C PHE A 115 -2.47 13.05 3.77
N PHE A 116 -2.34 13.18 5.10
CA PHE A 116 -2.57 12.11 6.06
C PHE A 116 -3.91 12.31 6.77
N ILE A 117 -4.56 11.21 7.11
CA ILE A 117 -5.80 11.19 7.91
C ILE A 117 -5.47 10.53 9.25
N VAL A 118 -5.66 11.27 10.34
CA VAL A 118 -5.43 10.81 11.72
C VAL A 118 -6.74 10.80 12.52
N SER A 119 -6.75 10.09 13.65
CA SER A 119 -7.99 9.86 14.40
C SER A 119 -8.44 11.06 15.25
N THR A 120 -7.50 11.93 15.67
CA THR A 120 -7.79 13.04 16.58
C THR A 120 -6.96 14.28 16.23
N ASP A 121 -7.46 15.47 16.58
CA ASP A 121 -6.72 16.73 16.45
C ASP A 121 -5.39 16.67 17.21
N ARG A 122 -5.37 16.03 18.39
CA ARG A 122 -4.14 15.88 19.18
C ARG A 122 -3.10 15.03 18.45
N GLN A 123 -3.51 13.96 17.77
CA GLN A 123 -2.61 13.16 16.95
C GLN A 123 -2.07 13.97 15.76
N ASN A 124 -2.92 14.81 15.15
CA ASN A 124 -2.51 15.71 14.06
C ASN A 124 -1.42 16.68 14.53
N GLU A 125 -1.63 17.38 15.65
CA GLU A 125 -0.65 18.30 16.23
C GLU A 125 0.71 17.63 16.46
N VAL A 126 0.70 16.49 17.18
CA VAL A 126 1.93 15.76 17.52
C VAL A 126 2.65 15.26 16.25
N LEU A 127 1.90 14.70 15.30
CA LEU A 127 2.49 14.20 14.05
C LEU A 127 3.10 15.35 13.23
N GLN A 128 2.44 16.51 13.16
CA GLN A 128 2.98 17.69 12.47
C GLN A 128 4.27 18.21 13.13
N GLU A 129 4.31 18.29 14.46
CA GLU A 129 5.51 18.68 15.20
C GLU A 129 6.68 17.71 14.95
N GLN A 130 6.38 16.40 14.91
CA GLN A 130 7.39 15.38 14.67
C GLN A 130 7.88 15.38 13.22
N PHE A 131 7.00 15.55 12.23
CA PHE A 131 7.42 15.72 10.84
C PHE A 131 8.34 16.94 10.70
N ALA A 132 7.95 18.10 11.24
CA ALA A 132 8.78 19.30 11.17
C ALA A 132 10.16 19.14 11.83
N LYS A 133 10.29 18.21 12.79
CA LYS A 133 11.54 17.96 13.51
C LYS A 133 12.42 16.87 12.87
N TYR A 134 11.83 15.78 12.38
CA TYR A 134 12.56 14.55 12.05
C TYR A 134 12.57 14.18 10.56
N THR A 135 11.82 14.89 9.70
CA THR A 135 11.79 14.65 8.25
C THR A 135 12.22 15.87 7.47
#